data_AF-H9X9H1-F1
#
_entry.id   AF-H9X9H1-F1
#
_cell.length_a   1.000
_cell.length_b   1.000
_cell.length_c   1.000
_cell.angle_alpha   90.00
_cell.angle_beta   90.00
_cell.angle_gamma   90.00
#
_symmetry.space_group_name_H-M   'P 1'
#
loop_
_entity.id
_entity.type
_entity.pdbx_description
1 polymer ?
#
loop_
_entity_poly.entity_id
_entity_poly.type
_entity_poly.pdbx_seq_one_letter_code
_entity_poly.pdbx_strand_id
1 'polypeptide(L)'
;IPMLQKADALSLFCFWAFGQPSIPITEDEDLVKMVEAECKGLPLALKVIASSLRGEPRPVWENAKKRLSRGQSISEYHRDELFHSLETSIDVLDEESKQCFLDLGAFPKGKKFSADALLDIWVYTRGMEWQDAFVVLLELASRSLLNLTS
;
A
#
# COMPACT_ATOMS: atom_id res chain seq x y z
N ILE A 1 3.28 3.68 7.99
CA ILE A 1 2.94 4.89 7.18
C ILE A 1 1.52 5.35 7.55
N PRO A 2 1.31 6.59 8.04
CA PRO A 2 -0.01 7.09 8.33
C PRO A 2 -0.85 7.18 7.06
N MET A 3 -2.07 6.63 7.10
CA MET A 3 -3.04 6.73 6.01
C MET A 3 -3.62 8.16 5.99
N LEU A 4 -3.73 8.75 4.80
CA LEU A 4 -4.32 10.08 4.64
C LEU A 4 -5.83 10.01 4.92
N GLN A 5 -6.35 11.03 5.59
CA GLN A 5 -7.80 11.24 5.71
C GLN A 5 -8.37 11.51 4.32
N LYS A 6 -9.64 11.15 4.08
CA LYS A 6 -10.28 11.24 2.76
C LYS A 6 -10.12 12.60 2.07
N ALA A 7 -10.19 13.70 2.83
CA ALA A 7 -10.04 15.05 2.28
C ALA A 7 -8.61 15.32 1.79
N ASP A 8 -7.61 14.92 2.57
CA ASP A 8 -6.19 15.10 2.21
C ASP A 8 -5.77 14.15 1.09
N ALA A 9 -6.31 12.92 1.10
CA ALA A 9 -6.08 11.91 0.06
C ALA A 9 -6.60 12.40 -1.29
N LEU A 10 -7.83 12.93 -1.35
CA LEU A 10 -8.41 13.49 -2.57
C LEU A 10 -7.63 14.71 -3.07
N SER A 11 -7.24 15.61 -2.17
CA SER A 11 -6.48 16.81 -2.53
C SER A 11 -5.10 16.44 -3.10
N LEU A 12 -4.43 15.47 -2.49
CA LEU A 12 -3.14 14.95 -2.97
C LEU A 12 -3.31 14.24 -4.31
N PHE A 13 -4.35 13.43 -4.48
CA PHE A 13 -4.66 12.76 -5.74
C PHE A 13 -4.86 13.77 -6.88
N CYS A 14 -5.68 14.80 -6.65
CA CYS A 14 -5.93 15.84 -7.65
C CYS A 14 -4.65 16.61 -8.00
N PHE A 15 -3.79 16.88 -7.02
CA PHE A 15 -2.52 17.56 -7.27
C PHE A 15 -1.65 16.78 -8.26
N TRP A 16 -1.55 15.46 -8.11
CA TRP A 16 -0.78 14.63 -9.02
C TRP A 16 -1.48 14.41 -10.38
N ALA A 17 -2.80 14.19 -10.39
CA ALA A 17 -3.57 13.91 -11.61
C ALA A 17 -3.78 15.15 -12.48
N PHE A 18 -4.08 16.30 -11.88
CA PHE A 18 -4.51 17.52 -12.57
C PHE A 18 -3.60 18.72 -12.36
N GLY A 19 -2.65 18.66 -11.42
CA GLY A 19 -1.78 19.79 -11.09
C GLY A 19 -2.42 20.84 -10.20
N GLN A 20 -3.58 20.55 -9.61
CA GLN A 20 -4.31 21.44 -8.71
C GLN A 20 -4.97 20.64 -7.58
N PRO A 21 -5.25 21.24 -6.41
CA PRO A 21 -5.71 20.51 -5.23
C PRO A 21 -7.18 20.06 -5.30
N SER A 22 -7.90 20.32 -6.39
CA SER A 22 -9.31 20.00 -6.56
C SER A 22 -9.61 19.38 -7.93
N ILE A 23 -10.75 18.70 -8.03
CA ILE A 23 -11.21 18.11 -9.29
C ILE A 23 -11.61 19.26 -10.23
N PRO A 24 -11.06 19.34 -11.46
CA PRO A 24 -11.52 20.31 -12.45
C PRO A 24 -13.01 20.10 -12.76
N ILE A 25 -13.75 21.18 -12.99
CA ILE A 25 -15.18 21.13 -13.33
C ILE A 25 -15.43 20.34 -14.63
N THR A 26 -14.42 20.23 -15.49
CA THR A 26 -14.48 19.48 -16.76
C THR A 26 -14.40 17.97 -16.58
N GLU A 27 -13.98 17.50 -15.40
CA GLU A 27 -13.78 16.08 -15.12
C GLU A 27 -14.98 15.46 -14.40
N ASP A 28 -15.12 14.14 -14.53
CA ASP A 28 -16.16 13.36 -13.86
C ASP A 28 -15.79 13.15 -12.39
N GLU A 29 -16.41 13.94 -11.51
CA GLU A 29 -16.14 13.94 -10.06
C GLU A 29 -16.30 12.55 -9.42
N ASP A 30 -17.32 11.81 -9.85
CA ASP A 30 -17.60 10.47 -9.32
C ASP A 30 -16.52 9.49 -9.76
N LEU A 31 -16.09 9.54 -11.03
CA LEU A 31 -15.03 8.67 -11.54
C LEU A 31 -13.71 8.91 -10.80
N VAL A 32 -13.33 10.17 -10.57
CA VAL A 32 -12.10 10.52 -9.84
C VAL A 32 -12.15 10.00 -8.41
N LYS A 33 -13.24 10.25 -7.69
CA LYS A 33 -13.41 9.76 -6.31
C LYS A 33 -13.41 8.23 -6.23
N MET A 34 -13.98 7.54 -7.22
CA MET A 34 -13.96 6.08 -7.27
C MET A 34 -12.55 5.52 -7.47
N VAL A 35 -11.73 6.15 -8.33
CA VAL A 35 -10.32 5.73 -8.53
C VAL A 35 -9.47 6.07 -7.31
N GLU A 36 -9.65 7.24 -6.71
CA GLU A 36 -8.95 7.65 -5.49
C GLU A 36 -9.22 6.68 -4.33
N ALA A 37 -10.48 6.27 -4.14
CA ALA A 37 -10.87 5.34 -3.08
C ALA A 37 -10.13 3.99 -3.16
N GLU A 38 -9.79 3.52 -4.36
CA GLU A 38 -9.00 2.29 -4.56
C GLU A 38 -7.56 2.42 -4.04
N CYS A 39 -7.04 3.64 -3.91
CA CYS A 39 -5.70 3.91 -3.35
C CYS A 39 -5.67 3.77 -1.83
N LYS A 40 -6.83 3.66 -1.16
CA LYS A 40 -6.98 3.46 0.29
C LYS A 40 -6.17 4.45 1.14
N GLY A 41 -6.05 5.70 0.70
CA GLY A 41 -5.32 6.74 1.43
C GLY A 41 -3.81 6.50 1.57
N LEU A 42 -3.22 5.57 0.80
CA LEU A 42 -1.78 5.36 0.77
C LEU A 42 -1.13 6.47 -0.08
N PRO A 43 -0.30 7.37 0.50
CA PRO A 43 0.26 8.50 -0.24
C PRO A 43 1.00 8.10 -1.51
N LEU A 44 1.73 6.98 -1.45
CA LEU A 44 2.50 6.48 -2.58
C LEU A 44 1.59 5.91 -3.69
N ALA A 45 0.54 5.17 -3.33
CA ALA A 45 -0.45 4.69 -4.29
C ALA A 45 -1.20 5.85 -4.95
N LEU A 46 -1.61 6.86 -4.17
CA LEU A 46 -2.25 8.07 -4.66
C LEU A 46 -1.36 8.77 -5.68
N LYS A 47 -0.10 9.05 -5.33
CA LYS A 47 0.86 9.70 -6.23
C LYS A 47 1.00 8.93 -7.54
N VAL A 48 1.25 7.63 -7.46
CA VAL A 48 1.59 6.82 -8.62
C VAL A 48 0.37 6.61 -9.52
N ILE A 49 -0.78 6.28 -8.96
CA ILE A 49 -2.03 6.09 -9.73
C ILE A 49 -2.46 7.40 -10.37
N ALA A 50 -2.48 8.50 -9.61
CA ALA A 50 -2.83 9.81 -10.14
C ALA A 50 -1.86 10.28 -11.24
N SER A 51 -0.56 10.10 -11.05
CA SER A 51 0.44 10.48 -12.06
C SER A 51 0.29 9.67 -13.35
N SER A 52 -0.09 8.38 -13.24
CA SER A 52 -0.33 7.51 -14.41
C SER A 52 -1.55 7.90 -15.23
N LEU A 53 -2.46 8.70 -14.65
CA LEU A 53 -3.72 9.12 -15.27
C LEU A 53 -3.71 10.59 -15.70
N ARG A 54 -2.60 11.30 -15.45
CA ARG A 54 -2.46 12.71 -15.81
C ARG A 54 -2.50 12.88 -17.32
N GLY A 55 -3.48 13.64 -17.80
CA GLY A 55 -3.67 13.93 -19.23
C GLY A 55 -4.29 12.78 -20.02
N GLU A 56 -4.66 11.68 -19.36
CA GLU A 56 -5.29 10.53 -20.01
C GLU A 56 -6.81 10.76 -20.19
N PRO A 57 -7.41 10.27 -21.29
CA PRO A 57 -8.82 10.47 -21.56
C PRO A 57 -9.71 9.57 -20.70
N ARG A 58 -10.98 9.96 -20.52
CA ARG A 58 -12.00 9.25 -19.72
C ARG A 58 -12.03 7.71 -19.86
N PRO A 59 -11.93 7.10 -21.05
CA PRO A 59 -11.93 5.64 -21.17
C PRO A 59 -10.77 4.95 -20.43
N VAL A 60 -9.62 5.62 -20.32
CA VAL A 60 -8.45 5.12 -19.58
C VAL A 60 -8.73 5.13 -18.08
N TRP A 61 -9.38 6.18 -17.57
CA TRP A 61 -9.82 6.26 -16.17
C TRP A 61 -10.85 5.19 -15.80
N GLU A 62 -11.83 4.93 -16.67
CA GLU A 62 -12.81 3.86 -16.48
C GLU A 62 -12.14 2.47 -16.47
N ASN A 63 -11.17 2.25 -17.36
CA ASN A 63 -10.36 1.03 -17.36
C ASN A 63 -9.50 0.90 -16.10
N ALA A 64 -8.90 2.01 -15.63
CA ALA A 64 -8.12 2.04 -14.41
C ALA A 64 -8.96 1.63 -13.20
N LYS A 65 -10.15 2.21 -13.03
CA LYS A 65 -11.12 1.80 -12.00
C LYS A 65 -11.41 0.29 -12.07
N LYS A 66 -11.69 -0.24 -13.27
CA LYS A 66 -12.00 -1.67 -13.46
C LYS A 66 -10.82 -2.58 -13.13
N ARG A 67 -9.59 -2.16 -13.42
CA ARG A 67 -8.36 -2.92 -13.09
C ARG A 67 -8.08 -2.87 -11.58
N LEU A 68 -8.16 -1.68 -10.98
CA LEU A 68 -7.91 -1.47 -9.55
C LEU A 68 -8.88 -2.27 -8.67
N SER A 69 -10.18 -2.26 -9.00
CA SER A 69 -11.20 -3.06 -8.28
C SER A 69 -10.96 -4.57 -8.36
N ARG A 70 -10.17 -5.04 -9.34
CA ARG A 70 -9.73 -6.44 -9.49
C ARG A 70 -8.36 -6.72 -8.88
N GLY A 71 -7.75 -5.72 -8.23
CA GLY A 71 -6.38 -5.80 -7.71
C GLY A 71 -5.31 -5.85 -8.80
N GLN A 72 -5.63 -5.46 -10.03
CA GLN A 72 -4.70 -5.41 -11.14
C GLN A 72 -3.99 -4.06 -11.18
N SER A 73 -2.69 -4.03 -11.47
CA SER A 73 -2.01 -2.76 -11.74
C SER A 73 -2.61 -2.10 -12.97
N ILE A 74 -2.58 -0.77 -13.00
CA ILE A 74 -3.01 0.08 -14.11
C ILE A 74 -1.86 0.47 -15.06
N SER A 75 -0.61 0.43 -14.57
CA SER A 75 0.61 0.67 -15.37
C SER A 75 1.75 -0.20 -14.83
N GLU A 76 2.51 -0.82 -15.73
CA GLU A 76 3.67 -1.65 -15.38
C GLU A 76 4.83 -0.79 -14.87
N TYR A 77 5.16 0.30 -15.57
CA TYR A 77 6.20 1.25 -15.14
C TYR A 77 5.99 1.78 -13.72
N HIS A 78 4.76 2.19 -13.43
CA HIS A 78 4.38 2.74 -12.13
C HIS A 78 4.27 1.67 -11.03
N ARG A 79 3.95 0.45 -11.40
CA ARG A 79 4.04 -0.72 -10.51
C ARG A 79 5.51 -0.95 -10.12
N ASP A 80 6.43 -0.84 -11.05
CA ASP A 80 7.85 -1.09 -10.80
C ASP A 80 8.44 0.01 -9.90
N GLU A 81 8.09 1.28 -10.10
CA GLU A 81 8.47 2.36 -9.16
C GLU A 81 7.91 2.13 -7.74
N LEU A 82 6.64 1.69 -7.64
CA LEU A 82 6.04 1.33 -6.35
C LEU A 82 6.76 0.17 -5.69
N PHE A 83 7.02 -0.91 -6.44
CA PHE A 83 7.70 -2.07 -5.92
C PHE A 83 9.13 -1.76 -5.54
N HIS A 84 9.86 -0.97 -6.32
CA HIS A 84 11.22 -0.56 -5.98
C HIS A 84 11.26 0.25 -4.68
N SER A 85 10.30 1.15 -4.48
CA SER A 85 10.18 1.87 -3.20
C SER A 85 9.82 0.97 -2.01
N LEU A 86 9.11 -0.13 -2.24
CA LEU A 86 8.80 -1.13 -1.20
C LEU A 86 9.97 -2.08 -0.95
N GLU A 87 10.63 -2.51 -2.02
CA GLU A 87 11.79 -3.40 -2.04
C GLU A 87 12.93 -2.78 -1.25
N THR A 88 13.23 -1.49 -1.46
CA THR A 88 14.22 -0.76 -0.65
C THR A 88 13.91 -0.75 0.85
N SER A 89 12.64 -0.85 1.25
CA SER A 89 12.26 -0.94 2.68
C SER A 89 12.46 -2.36 3.26
N ILE A 90 12.54 -3.37 2.38
CA ILE A 90 12.71 -4.80 2.72
C ILE A 90 14.17 -5.24 2.57
N ASP A 91 14.91 -4.73 1.59
CA ASP A 91 16.31 -5.09 1.30
C ASP A 91 17.27 -4.85 2.46
N VAL A 92 16.92 -3.88 3.29
CA VAL A 92 17.64 -3.47 4.51
C VAL A 92 17.36 -4.38 5.72
N LEU A 93 16.47 -5.35 5.60
CA LEU A 93 16.26 -6.40 6.59
C LEU A 93 17.33 -7.48 6.39
N ASP A 94 17.71 -8.16 7.47
CA ASP A 94 18.44 -9.42 7.36
C ASP A 94 17.54 -10.53 6.77
N GLU A 95 18.14 -11.64 6.34
CA GLU A 95 17.40 -12.71 5.70
C GLU A 95 16.33 -13.36 6.60
N GLU A 96 16.55 -13.45 7.91
CA GLU A 96 15.55 -14.02 8.82
C GLU A 96 14.34 -13.09 8.94
N SER A 97 14.57 -11.79 9.11
CA SER A 97 13.53 -10.76 9.16
C SER A 97 12.74 -10.66 7.84
N LYS A 98 13.41 -10.80 6.67
CA LYS A 98 12.72 -10.85 5.37
C LYS A 98 11.79 -12.04 5.29
N GLN A 99 12.25 -13.21 5.71
CA GLN A 99 11.43 -14.41 5.65
C GLN A 99 10.23 -14.31 6.61
N CYS A 100 10.42 -13.77 7.81
CA CYS A 100 9.34 -13.48 8.74
C CYS A 100 8.31 -12.49 8.16
N PHE A 101 8.77 -11.46 7.44
CA PHE A 101 7.89 -10.53 6.73
C PHE A 101 7.06 -11.23 5.65
N LEU A 102 7.62 -12.19 4.91
CA LEU A 102 6.89 -12.95 3.89
C LEU A 102 5.74 -13.79 4.47
N ASP A 103 5.88 -14.28 5.70
CA ASP A 103 4.82 -15.05 6.38
C ASP A 103 3.55 -14.22 6.62
N LEU A 104 3.67 -12.89 6.68
CA LEU A 104 2.51 -11.99 6.74
C LEU A 104 1.59 -12.16 5.52
N GLY A 105 2.13 -12.62 4.40
CA GLY A 105 1.38 -12.93 3.18
C GLY A 105 0.41 -14.11 3.33
N ALA A 106 0.58 -14.96 4.35
CA ALA A 106 -0.34 -16.05 4.65
C ALA A 106 -1.66 -15.56 5.28
N PHE A 107 -1.69 -14.35 5.83
CA PHE A 107 -2.88 -13.80 6.48
C PHE A 107 -3.86 -13.17 5.48
N PRO A 108 -5.18 -13.25 5.73
CA PRO A 108 -6.16 -12.61 4.87
C PRO A 108 -5.94 -11.10 4.73
N LYS A 109 -5.82 -10.62 3.50
CA LYS A 109 -5.60 -9.20 3.18
C LYS A 109 -6.63 -8.29 3.84
N GLY A 110 -6.17 -7.26 4.56
CA GLY A 110 -7.01 -6.22 5.15
C GLY A 110 -7.75 -6.63 6.42
N LYS A 111 -7.43 -7.79 7.02
CA LYS A 111 -7.93 -8.19 8.34
C LYS A 111 -6.85 -8.00 9.40
N LYS A 112 -7.29 -7.61 10.60
CA LYS A 112 -6.44 -7.66 11.80
C LYS A 112 -6.23 -9.12 12.21
N PHE A 113 -5.05 -9.43 12.72
CA PHE A 113 -4.71 -10.72 13.30
C PHE A 113 -3.97 -10.48 14.63
N SER A 114 -3.93 -11.50 15.49
CA SER A 114 -3.22 -11.39 16.77
C SER A 114 -1.70 -11.40 16.55
N ALA A 115 -0.99 -10.51 17.22
CA ALA A 115 0.47 -10.53 17.26
C ALA A 115 0.98 -11.86 17.87
N ASP A 116 0.28 -12.40 18.87
CA ASP A 116 0.64 -13.69 19.48
C ASP A 116 0.59 -14.83 18.46
N ALA A 117 -0.42 -14.84 17.59
CA ALA A 117 -0.54 -15.87 16.55
C ALA A 117 0.61 -15.78 15.53
N LEU A 118 1.12 -14.58 15.24
CA LEU A 118 2.27 -14.39 14.37
C LEU A 118 3.57 -14.85 15.05
N LEU A 119 3.76 -14.51 16.33
CA LEU A 119 4.90 -14.95 17.13
C LEU A 119 4.93 -16.47 17.26
N ASP A 120 3.78 -17.09 17.54
CA ASP A 120 3.64 -18.55 17.59
C ASP A 120 4.05 -19.17 16.25
N ILE A 121 3.57 -18.64 15.12
CA ILE A 121 3.97 -19.14 13.80
C ILE A 121 5.48 -19.10 13.63
N TRP A 122 6.15 -17.99 13.97
CA TRP A 122 7.60 -17.91 13.79
C TRP A 122 8.35 -18.87 14.73
N VAL A 123 7.93 -18.98 15.98
CA VAL A 123 8.51 -19.94 16.94
C VAL A 123 8.35 -21.38 16.45
N TYR A 124 7.14 -21.77 16.02
CA TYR A 124 6.86 -23.16 15.63
C TYR A 124 7.35 -23.54 14.23
N THR A 125 7.27 -22.63 13.25
CA THR A 125 7.61 -22.94 11.86
C THR A 125 9.06 -22.66 11.52
N ARG A 126 9.69 -21.66 12.16
CA ARG A 126 11.09 -21.28 11.92
C ARG A 126 12.03 -21.73 13.02
N GLY A 127 11.49 -22.21 14.16
CA GLY A 127 12.30 -22.67 15.29
C GLY A 127 12.99 -21.52 16.02
N MET A 128 12.45 -20.31 15.93
CA MET A 128 12.98 -19.12 16.59
C MET A 128 12.68 -19.16 18.09
N GLU A 129 13.59 -18.62 18.89
CA GLU A 129 13.28 -18.31 20.28
C GLU A 129 12.26 -17.17 20.34
N TRP A 130 11.40 -17.17 21.36
CA TRP A 130 10.35 -16.15 21.48
C TRP A 130 10.93 -14.73 21.54
N GLN A 131 12.11 -14.57 22.14
CA GLN A 131 12.80 -13.29 22.26
C GLN A 131 13.23 -12.77 20.88
N ASP A 132 13.78 -13.64 20.03
CA ASP A 132 14.19 -13.29 18.67
C ASP A 132 12.97 -12.97 17.80
N ALA A 133 11.90 -13.75 17.91
CA ALA A 133 10.61 -13.49 17.25
C ALA A 133 10.03 -12.12 17.63
N PHE A 134 10.14 -11.75 18.90
CA PHE A 134 9.69 -10.46 19.38
C PHE A 134 10.55 -9.30 18.87
N VAL A 135 11.87 -9.49 18.78
CA VAL A 135 12.79 -8.50 18.18
C VAL A 135 12.43 -8.26 16.71
N VAL A 136 12.19 -9.32 15.93
CA VAL A 136 11.76 -9.20 14.53
C VAL A 136 10.41 -8.48 14.43
N LEU A 137 9.44 -8.79 15.30
CA LEU A 137 8.16 -8.10 15.34
C LEU A 137 8.33 -6.58 15.53
N LEU A 138 9.18 -6.19 16.49
CA LEU A 138 9.47 -4.78 16.77
C LEU A 138 10.22 -4.11 15.62
N GLU A 139 11.15 -4.82 14.97
CA GLU A 139 11.86 -4.32 13.81
C GLU A 139 10.89 -4.02 12.65
N LEU A 140 10.02 -4.98 12.30
CA LEU A 140 9.02 -4.80 11.24
C LEU A 140 8.05 -3.66 11.56
N ALA A 141 7.65 -3.50 12.83
CA ALA A 141 6.81 -2.40 13.28
C ALA A 141 7.54 -1.04 13.18
N SER A 142 8.80 -0.97 13.61
CA SER A 142 9.61 0.26 13.56
C SER A 142 9.82 0.77 12.14
N ARG A 143 9.93 -0.16 11.18
CA ARG A 143 10.12 0.10 9.76
C ARG A 143 8.80 0.33 9.00
N SER A 144 7.67 0.44 9.70
CA SER A 144 6.33 0.62 9.08
C SER A 144 5.90 -0.51 8.13
N LEU A 145 6.52 -1.69 8.21
CA LEU A 145 6.18 -2.88 7.43
C LEU A 145 4.97 -3.61 8.02
N LEU A 146 4.74 -3.42 9.32
CA LEU A 146 3.55 -3.87 10.03
C LEU A 146 3.07 -2.76 10.98
N ASN A 147 1.76 -2.65 11.19
CA ASN A 147 1.19 -1.71 12.16
C ASN A 147 0.62 -2.48 13.35
N LEU A 148 1.11 -2.20 14.56
CA LEU A 148 0.54 -2.71 15.80
C LEU A 148 -0.58 -1.75 16.25
N THR A 149 -1.78 -2.29 16.45
CA THR A 149 -2.91 -1.52 17.00
C THR A 149 -3.34 -2.13 18.32
N SER A 150 -3.51 -1.29 19.33
CA SER A 150 -4.10 -1.67 20.62
C SER A 150 -5.58 -2.05 20.51
#